data_AF-A0A3B0MHE4-F1
#
_entry.id   AF-A0A3B0MHE4-F1
#
_cell.length_a   1.000
_cell.length_b   1.000
_cell.length_c   1.000
_cell.angle_alpha   90.00
_cell.angle_beta   90.00
_cell.angle_gamma   90.00
#
_symmetry.space_group_name_H-M   'P 1'
#
loop_
_entity.id
_entity.type
_entity.pdbx_description
1 polymer ?
#
loop_
_entity_poly.entity_id
_entity_poly.type
_entity_poly.pdbx_seq_one_letter_code
_entity_poly.pdbx_strand_id
1 'polypeptide(L)'
;MAPNKSINIMFPAYKVLCVFIRQISKPFANYLKRRAAHNERFRNICIYFGNRSFAFERSISRRFYNSEVSECDKVTLSPEKSVNIGSELLGECFIFTVAAGLITAEYIRGVLKESRKEYRLKQRLDNIDSRQGDLQKLINQEVTRQLEARFPVISTGERKF
;
A
#
# COMPACT_ATOMS: atom_id res chain seq x y z
N MET A 1 -23.66 5.31 -20.21
CA MET A 1 -22.22 5.10 -20.45
C MET A 1 -21.48 6.25 -19.77
N ALA A 2 -21.00 6.05 -18.54
CA ALA A 2 -20.25 7.09 -17.82
C ALA A 2 -18.92 6.50 -17.35
N PRO A 3 -17.80 6.88 -17.97
CA PRO A 3 -16.50 6.79 -17.35
C PRO A 3 -15.92 8.18 -17.08
N ASN A 4 -15.05 8.24 -16.08
CA ASN A 4 -14.07 9.30 -15.81
C ASN A 4 -14.43 10.33 -14.73
N LYS A 5 -14.29 9.93 -13.46
CA LYS A 5 -14.10 10.88 -12.34
C LYS A 5 -12.87 10.58 -11.48
N SER A 6 -12.02 9.62 -11.87
CA SER A 6 -10.99 9.08 -10.97
C SER A 6 -9.56 9.57 -11.25
N ILE A 7 -9.31 10.28 -12.36
CA ILE A 7 -7.95 10.71 -12.76
C ILE A 7 -7.54 12.05 -12.12
N ASN A 8 -8.50 12.90 -11.73
CA ASN A 8 -8.20 14.26 -11.24
C ASN A 8 -7.80 14.36 -9.75
N ILE A 9 -7.96 13.29 -8.96
CA ILE A 9 -7.63 13.29 -7.51
C ILE A 9 -6.21 12.77 -7.24
N MET A 10 -5.62 12.04 -8.20
CA MET A 10 -4.27 11.47 -8.08
C MET A 10 -3.15 12.51 -8.33
N PHE A 11 -3.42 13.54 -9.15
CA PHE A 11 -2.46 14.58 -9.50
C PHE A 11 -2.17 15.62 -8.38
N PRO A 12 -3.17 16.07 -7.58
CA PRO A 12 -2.96 17.04 -6.50
C PRO A 12 -2.23 16.46 -5.30
N ALA A 13 -2.59 15.26 -4.84
CA ALA A 13 -1.96 14.63 -3.68
C ALA A 13 -0.48 14.30 -3.92
N TYR A 14 -0.15 13.79 -5.12
CA TYR A 14 1.23 13.55 -5.53
C TYR A 14 2.06 14.84 -5.57
N LYS A 15 1.51 15.93 -6.12
CA LYS A 15 2.18 17.24 -6.13
C LYS A 15 2.41 17.77 -4.72
N VAL A 16 1.43 17.68 -3.83
CA VAL A 16 1.56 18.12 -2.43
C VAL A 16 2.59 17.30 -1.69
N LEU A 17 2.59 15.97 -1.87
CA LEU A 17 3.59 15.08 -1.29
C LEU A 17 4.99 15.46 -1.79
N CYS A 18 5.16 15.63 -3.10
CA CYS A 18 6.44 15.99 -3.74
C CYS A 18 6.97 17.36 -3.27
N VAL A 19 6.08 18.33 -3.05
CA VAL A 19 6.44 19.64 -2.47
C VAL A 19 6.79 19.52 -0.99
N PHE A 20 6.05 18.74 -0.21
CA PHE A 20 6.31 18.51 1.22
C PHE A 20 7.67 17.85 1.45
N ILE A 21 8.01 16.86 0.62
CA ILE A 21 9.34 16.22 0.60
C ILE A 21 10.41 17.28 0.37
N ARG A 22 10.26 18.12 -0.68
CA ARG A 22 11.20 19.21 -0.98
C ARG A 22 11.32 20.23 0.15
N GLN A 23 10.25 20.47 0.90
CA GLN A 23 10.23 21.47 1.97
C GLN A 23 10.95 21.01 3.23
N ILE A 24 10.93 19.70 3.55
CA ILE A 24 11.69 19.11 4.66
C ILE A 24 13.13 18.80 4.23
N SER A 25 13.33 18.49 2.95
CA SER A 25 14.64 18.19 2.40
C SER A 25 15.62 19.34 2.52
N LYS A 26 15.22 20.57 2.17
CA LYS A 26 16.11 21.76 2.24
C LYS A 26 16.70 22.04 3.64
N PRO A 27 15.92 22.13 4.73
CA PRO A 27 16.47 22.36 6.06
C PRO A 27 17.31 21.17 6.55
N PHE A 28 16.94 19.94 6.17
CA PHE A 28 17.70 18.74 6.56
C PHE A 28 19.03 18.64 5.81
N ALA A 29 19.06 18.94 4.52
CA ALA A 29 20.27 19.03 3.71
C ALA A 29 21.24 20.07 4.29
N ASN A 30 20.73 21.24 4.70
CA ASN A 30 21.56 22.27 5.33
C ASN A 30 22.12 21.82 6.69
N TYR A 31 21.36 21.03 7.46
CA TYR A 31 21.86 20.41 8.69
C TYR A 31 22.96 19.37 8.42
N LEU A 32 22.77 18.50 7.44
CA LEU A 32 23.78 17.50 7.06
C LEU A 32 25.05 18.14 6.48
N LYS A 33 24.94 19.25 5.72
CA LYS A 33 26.12 20.01 5.24
C LYS A 33 26.96 20.55 6.40
N ARG A 34 26.33 21.15 7.41
CA ARG A 34 27.03 21.62 8.63
C ARG A 34 27.73 20.46 9.34
N ARG A 35 27.11 19.28 9.37
CA ARG A 35 27.69 18.07 9.96
C ARG A 35 28.83 17.48 9.12
N ALA A 36 28.77 17.59 7.79
CA ALA A 36 29.83 17.18 6.87
C ALA A 36 31.07 18.09 6.93
N ALA A 37 30.90 19.36 7.30
CA ALA A 37 32.02 20.28 7.52
C ALA A 37 32.86 19.89 8.75
N HIS A 38 32.25 19.25 9.76
CA HIS A 38 32.93 18.88 11.01
C HIS A 38 33.42 17.42 11.05
N ASN A 39 32.98 16.53 10.15
CA ASN A 39 33.32 15.11 10.21
C ASN A 39 33.70 14.53 8.84
N GLU A 40 34.98 14.21 8.66
CA GLU A 40 35.50 13.68 7.39
C GLU A 40 34.93 12.32 7.01
N ARG A 41 34.58 11.47 7.99
CA ARG A 41 33.93 10.17 7.73
C ARG A 41 32.56 10.38 7.08
N PHE A 42 31.81 11.34 7.61
CA PHE A 42 30.50 11.70 7.06
C PHE A 42 30.63 12.37 5.69
N ARG A 43 31.66 13.22 5.50
CA ARG A 43 31.99 13.80 4.19
C ARG A 43 32.21 12.73 3.13
N ASN A 44 32.99 11.68 3.42
CA ASN A 44 33.25 10.58 2.49
C ASN A 44 31.99 9.78 2.14
N ILE A 45 31.07 9.58 3.10
CA ILE A 45 29.77 8.96 2.85
C ILE A 45 28.93 9.84 1.92
N CYS A 46 28.85 11.15 2.16
CA CYS A 46 28.15 12.06 1.26
C CYS A 46 28.76 12.08 -0.15
N ILE A 47 30.09 12.05 -0.27
CA ILE A 47 30.77 11.97 -1.58
C ILE A 47 30.42 10.66 -2.29
N TYR A 48 30.42 9.53 -1.58
CA TYR A 48 30.02 8.23 -2.13
C TYR A 48 28.60 8.26 -2.68
N PHE A 49 27.64 8.75 -1.89
CA PHE A 49 26.24 8.84 -2.30
C PHE A 49 26.02 9.86 -3.43
N GLY A 50 26.71 11.01 -3.37
CA GLY A 50 26.67 12.02 -4.43
C GLY A 50 27.16 11.44 -5.77
N ASN A 51 28.33 10.81 -5.78
CA ASN A 51 28.89 10.18 -6.99
C ASN A 51 28.02 9.03 -7.50
N ARG A 52 27.40 8.26 -6.59
CA ARG A 52 26.45 7.19 -6.94
C ARG A 52 25.19 7.74 -7.60
N SER A 53 24.66 8.88 -7.14
CA SER A 53 23.49 9.53 -7.73
C SER A 53 23.73 9.91 -9.19
N PHE A 54 24.89 10.50 -9.50
CA PHE A 54 25.26 10.82 -10.87
C PHE A 54 25.45 9.57 -11.74
N ALA A 55 26.05 8.53 -11.20
CA ALA A 55 26.18 7.25 -11.90
C ALA A 55 24.81 6.63 -12.19
N PHE A 56 23.89 6.72 -11.23
CA PHE A 56 22.53 6.23 -11.35
C PHE A 56 21.73 7.00 -12.41
N GLU A 57 21.81 8.34 -12.40
CA GLU A 57 21.17 9.18 -13.40
C GLU A 57 21.73 8.89 -14.80
N ARG A 58 23.06 8.72 -14.92
CA ARG A 58 23.69 8.28 -16.17
C ARG A 58 23.21 6.90 -16.62
N SER A 59 23.02 5.97 -15.68
CA SER A 59 22.52 4.62 -15.98
C SER A 59 21.06 4.62 -16.43
N ILE A 60 20.19 5.43 -15.82
CA ILE A 60 18.78 5.56 -16.20
C ILE A 60 18.65 6.26 -17.55
N SER A 61 19.29 7.42 -17.72
CA SER A 61 19.21 8.18 -18.96
C SER A 61 19.73 7.38 -20.15
N ARG A 62 20.80 6.59 -19.98
CA ARG A 62 21.29 5.67 -21.02
C ARG A 62 20.34 4.51 -21.32
N ARG A 63 19.57 4.04 -20.34
CA ARG A 63 18.59 2.96 -20.54
C ARG A 63 17.31 3.41 -21.23
N PHE A 64 16.92 4.68 -21.06
CA PHE A 64 15.65 5.20 -21.56
C PHE A 64 15.79 6.06 -22.83
N TYR A 65 16.84 6.86 -22.96
CA TYR A 65 17.14 7.63 -24.17
C TYR A 65 18.30 6.94 -24.90
N ASN A 66 18.00 6.25 -26.01
CA ASN A 66 18.98 5.49 -26.80
C ASN A 66 20.27 6.28 -27.10
N SER A 67 21.39 5.70 -26.66
CA SER A 67 22.81 5.71 -27.08
C SER A 67 23.52 6.84 -27.86
N GLU A 68 22.95 8.00 -28.17
CA GLU A 68 23.67 9.04 -28.96
C GLU A 68 24.20 10.24 -28.16
N VAL A 69 24.12 10.21 -26.82
CA VAL A 69 24.77 11.24 -26.02
C VAL A 69 26.25 10.89 -25.86
N SER A 70 27.04 11.47 -26.78
CA SER A 70 28.49 11.58 -26.76
C SER A 70 29.03 11.87 -25.37
N GLU A 71 30.17 11.26 -25.06
CA GLU A 71 31.04 11.47 -23.91
C GLU A 71 30.78 12.79 -23.17
N CYS A 72 29.89 12.77 -22.19
CA CYS A 72 30.02 13.68 -21.08
C CYS A 72 31.23 13.19 -20.28
N ASP A 73 32.30 13.98 -20.40
CA ASP A 73 33.45 13.97 -19.53
C ASP A 73 33.00 13.62 -18.11
N LYS A 74 33.78 12.76 -17.46
CA LYS A 74 33.71 12.63 -16.00
C LYS A 74 34.14 13.98 -15.45
N VAL A 75 33.21 14.95 -15.40
CA VAL A 75 33.32 16.10 -14.52
C VAL A 75 33.29 15.47 -13.15
N THR A 76 34.49 15.15 -12.67
CA THR A 76 34.77 14.86 -11.27
C THR A 76 34.32 16.11 -10.56
N LEU A 77 33.08 16.04 -10.11
CA LEU A 77 32.41 17.16 -9.48
C LEU A 77 33.29 17.56 -8.30
N SER A 78 33.55 18.87 -8.17
CA SER A 78 34.28 19.39 -7.02
C SER A 78 33.73 18.71 -5.75
N PRO A 79 34.60 18.22 -4.85
CA PRO A 79 34.20 17.45 -3.68
C PRO A 79 33.06 18.12 -2.90
N GLU A 80 33.02 19.45 -2.89
CA GLU A 80 31.96 20.24 -2.27
C GLU A 80 30.56 20.02 -2.88
N LYS A 81 30.46 19.93 -4.21
CA LYS A 81 29.17 19.75 -4.90
C LYS A 81 28.65 18.32 -4.73
N SER A 82 29.53 17.32 -4.70
CA SER A 82 29.15 15.93 -4.36
C SER A 82 28.69 15.81 -2.91
N VAL A 83 29.33 16.52 -1.98
CA VAL A 83 28.88 16.58 -0.58
C VAL A 83 27.50 17.22 -0.47
N ASN A 84 27.28 18.34 -1.18
CA ASN A 84 26.00 19.05 -1.20
C ASN A 84 24.85 18.12 -1.63
N ILE A 85 24.99 17.48 -2.80
CA ILE A 85 23.97 16.59 -3.37
C ILE A 85 23.81 15.32 -2.54
N GLY A 86 24.92 14.71 -2.10
CA GLY A 86 24.88 13.53 -1.26
C GLY A 86 24.20 13.77 0.09
N SER A 87 24.39 14.95 0.68
CA SER A 87 23.72 15.34 1.92
C SER A 87 22.21 15.54 1.74
N GLU A 88 21.78 16.11 0.62
CA GLU A 88 20.35 16.29 0.30
C GLU A 88 19.67 14.94 0.09
N LEU A 89 20.27 14.07 -0.74
CA LEU A 89 19.75 12.73 -1.01
C LEU A 89 19.68 11.85 0.25
N LEU A 90 20.74 11.85 1.07
CA LEU A 90 20.74 11.09 2.33
C LEU A 90 19.65 11.56 3.29
N GLY A 91 19.38 12.87 3.30
CA GLY A 91 18.32 13.45 4.10
C GLY A 91 16.94 13.01 3.68
N GLU A 92 16.66 13.10 2.39
CA GLU A 92 15.41 12.64 1.80
C GLU A 92 15.20 11.15 2.04
N CYS A 93 16.21 10.32 1.76
CA CYS A 93 16.13 8.88 1.99
C CYS A 93 15.85 8.55 3.47
N PHE A 94 16.44 9.26 4.42
CA PHE A 94 16.18 9.03 5.84
C PHE A 94 14.73 9.33 6.21
N ILE A 95 14.23 10.51 5.82
CA ILE A 95 12.85 10.94 6.11
C ILE A 95 11.84 9.99 5.46
N PHE A 96 12.08 9.60 4.20
CA PHE A 96 11.24 8.63 3.51
C PHE A 96 11.23 7.26 4.19
N THR A 97 12.39 6.79 4.63
CA THR A 97 12.50 5.50 5.31
C THR A 97 11.68 5.51 6.59
N VAL A 98 11.77 6.58 7.38
CA VAL A 98 10.99 6.74 8.61
C VAL A 98 9.49 6.83 8.28
N ALA A 99 9.09 7.64 7.31
CA ALA A 99 7.69 7.81 6.92
C ALA A 99 7.08 6.50 6.37
N ALA A 100 7.77 5.84 5.45
CA ALA A 100 7.35 4.55 4.91
C ALA A 100 7.29 3.49 6.01
N GLY A 101 8.29 3.43 6.90
CA GLY A 101 8.31 2.54 8.05
C GLY A 101 7.10 2.74 8.97
N LEU A 102 6.73 3.98 9.27
CA LEU A 102 5.53 4.29 10.07
C LEU A 102 4.24 3.87 9.36
N ILE A 103 4.09 4.18 8.07
CA ILE A 103 2.92 3.80 7.28
C ILE A 103 2.79 2.27 7.22
N THR A 104 3.88 1.56 6.94
CA THR A 104 3.90 0.09 6.90
C THR A 104 3.60 -0.51 8.26
N ALA A 105 4.13 0.06 9.35
CA ALA A 105 3.83 -0.40 10.70
C ALA A 105 2.34 -0.23 11.04
N GLU A 106 1.73 0.90 10.71
CA GLU A 106 0.29 1.13 10.89
C GLU A 106 -0.55 0.22 10.00
N TYR A 107 -0.12 -0.03 8.75
CA TYR A 107 -0.77 -0.99 7.87
C TYR A 107 -0.78 -2.40 8.48
N ILE A 108 0.37 -2.90 8.95
CA ILE A 108 0.47 -4.22 9.59
C ILE A 108 -0.42 -4.29 10.84
N ARG A 109 -0.41 -3.23 11.68
CA ARG A 109 -1.31 -3.12 12.84
C ARG A 109 -2.78 -3.09 12.44
N GLY A 110 -3.11 -2.43 11.33
CA GLY A 110 -4.45 -2.36 10.76
C GLY A 110 -4.96 -3.72 10.34
N VAL A 111 -4.17 -4.48 9.58
CA VAL A 111 -4.50 -5.84 9.11
C VAL A 111 -4.77 -6.78 10.29
N LEU A 112 -3.97 -6.71 11.36
CA LEU A 112 -4.21 -7.49 12.58
C LEU A 112 -5.54 -7.14 13.26
N LYS A 113 -5.95 -5.86 13.22
CA LYS A 113 -7.22 -5.41 13.82
C LYS A 113 -8.43 -5.76 12.95
N GLU A 114 -8.25 -5.83 11.64
CA GLU A 114 -9.27 -6.17 10.66
C GLU A 114 -9.71 -7.63 10.76
N SER A 115 -8.78 -8.57 10.94
CA SER A 115 -9.10 -10.00 11.14
C SER A 115 -10.08 -10.25 12.30
N ARG A 116 -9.98 -9.48 13.39
CA ARG A 116 -10.90 -9.57 14.54
C ARG A 116 -12.29 -8.99 14.23
N LYS A 117 -12.38 -8.05 13.30
CA LYS A 117 -13.68 -7.52 12.81
C LYS A 117 -14.32 -8.52 11.85
N GLU A 118 -13.53 -9.09 10.94
CA GLU A 118 -13.99 -10.13 10.01
C GLU A 118 -14.50 -11.37 10.75
N TYR A 119 -13.81 -11.84 11.78
CA TYR A 119 -14.27 -12.96 12.60
C TYR A 119 -15.64 -12.68 13.25
N ARG A 120 -15.82 -11.47 13.81
CA ARG A 120 -17.10 -11.06 14.41
C ARG A 120 -18.21 -10.92 13.38
N LEU A 121 -17.89 -10.41 12.19
CA LEU A 121 -18.85 -10.33 11.08
C LEU A 121 -19.27 -11.73 10.64
N LYS A 122 -18.31 -12.65 10.51
CA LYS A 122 -18.56 -14.04 10.12
C LYS A 122 -19.43 -14.78 11.13
N GLN A 123 -19.19 -14.60 12.44
CA GLN A 123 -20.09 -15.13 13.48
C GLN A 123 -21.52 -14.59 13.38
N ARG A 124 -21.68 -13.30 13.08
CA ARG A 124 -23.02 -12.71 12.91
C ARG A 124 -23.73 -13.28 11.68
N LEU A 125 -23.02 -13.49 10.58
CA LEU A 125 -23.59 -14.13 9.39
C LEU A 125 -24.00 -15.57 9.67
N ASP A 126 -23.12 -16.36 10.31
CA ASP A 126 -23.38 -17.76 10.66
C ASP A 126 -24.59 -17.92 11.60
N ASN A 127 -24.73 -17.00 12.55
CA ASN A 127 -25.91 -16.96 13.43
C ASN A 127 -27.20 -16.65 12.66
N ILE A 128 -27.17 -15.68 11.74
CA ILE A 128 -28.33 -15.33 10.92
C ILE A 128 -28.72 -16.50 10.00
N ASP A 129 -27.74 -17.13 9.35
CA ASP A 129 -27.95 -18.27 8.45
C ASP A 129 -28.54 -19.48 9.19
N SER A 130 -28.03 -19.77 10.39
CA SER A 130 -28.58 -20.79 11.28
C SER A 130 -30.06 -20.52 11.62
N ARG A 131 -30.39 -19.28 11.99
CA ARG A 131 -31.77 -18.88 12.29
C ARG A 131 -32.68 -19.00 11.06
N GLN A 132 -32.18 -18.68 9.87
CA GLN A 132 -32.94 -18.86 8.62
C GLN A 132 -33.19 -20.34 8.34
N GLY A 133 -32.18 -21.21 8.52
CA GLY A 133 -32.32 -22.66 8.37
C GLY A 133 -33.32 -23.27 9.34
N ASP A 134 -33.30 -22.86 10.60
CA ASP A 134 -34.25 -23.33 11.61
C ASP A 134 -35.68 -22.86 11.32
N LEU A 135 -35.85 -21.59 10.91
CA LEU A 135 -37.16 -21.10 10.47
C LEU A 135 -37.69 -21.88 9.27
N GLN A 136 -36.85 -22.20 8.27
CA GLN A 136 -37.26 -23.03 7.14
C GLN A 136 -37.67 -24.44 7.57
N LYS A 137 -36.94 -25.06 8.52
CA LYS A 137 -37.30 -26.38 9.07
C LYS A 137 -38.66 -26.33 9.78
N LEU A 138 -38.89 -25.31 10.60
CA LEU A 138 -40.16 -25.13 11.30
C LEU A 138 -41.33 -24.93 10.32
N ILE A 139 -41.14 -24.12 9.28
CA ILE A 139 -42.14 -23.93 8.23
C ILE A 139 -42.43 -25.26 7.52
N ASN A 140 -41.39 -26.00 7.11
CA ASN A 140 -41.57 -27.28 6.42
C ASN A 140 -42.29 -28.30 7.31
N GLN A 141 -41.92 -28.40 8.59
CA GLN A 141 -42.59 -29.27 9.55
C GLN A 141 -44.07 -28.90 9.72
N GLU A 142 -44.37 -27.61 9.84
CA GLU A 142 -45.75 -27.14 9.99
C GLU A 142 -46.57 -27.41 8.72
N VAL A 143 -46.01 -27.19 7.54
CA VAL A 143 -46.65 -27.51 6.26
C VAL A 143 -46.93 -29.02 6.14
N THR A 144 -45.96 -29.89 6.47
CA THR A 144 -46.15 -31.35 6.46
C THR A 144 -47.27 -31.76 7.42
N ARG A 145 -47.28 -31.20 8.63
CA ARG A 145 -48.32 -31.48 9.63
C ARG A 145 -49.71 -31.07 9.14
N GLN A 146 -49.83 -29.90 8.52
CA GLN A 146 -51.08 -29.43 7.93
C GLN A 146 -51.53 -30.30 6.75
N LEU A 147 -50.60 -30.75 5.90
CA LEU A 147 -50.89 -31.67 4.80
C LEU A 147 -51.42 -33.01 5.30
N GLU A 148 -50.80 -33.62 6.31
CA GLU A 148 -51.25 -34.89 6.91
C GLU A 148 -52.63 -34.76 7.60
N ALA A 149 -52.89 -33.64 8.30
CA ALA A 149 -54.18 -33.40 8.92
C ALA A 149 -55.30 -33.13 7.88
N ARG A 150 -54.96 -32.52 6.75
CA ARG A 150 -55.90 -32.20 5.67
C ARG A 150 -56.17 -33.39 4.75
N PHE A 151 -55.16 -34.22 4.51
CA PHE A 151 -55.22 -35.41 3.69
C PHE A 151 -54.63 -36.58 4.49
N PRO A 152 -55.41 -37.21 5.39
CA PRO A 152 -54.94 -38.43 6.06
C PRO A 152 -54.62 -39.44 4.96
N VAL A 153 -53.40 -39.99 4.99
CA VAL A 153 -52.91 -40.94 3.99
C VAL A 153 -53.94 -42.05 3.83
N ILE A 154 -54.70 -42.02 2.75
CA ILE A 154 -55.57 -43.13 2.38
C ILE A 154 -54.59 -44.26 2.08
N SER A 155 -54.55 -45.24 2.97
CA SER A 155 -53.75 -46.44 2.76
C SER A 155 -54.17 -47.04 1.43
N THR A 156 -53.35 -46.88 0.39
CA THR A 156 -53.45 -47.66 -0.84
C THR A 156 -52.96 -49.07 -0.53
N GLY A 157 -53.69 -49.74 0.36
CA GLY A 157 -53.68 -51.18 0.55
C GLY A 157 -54.95 -51.71 -0.11
N GLU A 158 -54.75 -52.62 -1.06
CA GLU A 158 -55.75 -53.48 -1.70
C GLU A 158 -56.51 -52.90 -2.91
N ARG A 159 -55.84 -52.91 -4.06
CA ARG A 159 -56.43 -53.55 -5.26
C ARG A 159 -55.50 -54.67 -5.73
N LYS A 160 -55.63 -55.83 -5.08
CA LYS A 160 -55.56 -57.11 -5.80
C LYS A 160 -56.95 -57.36 -6.39
N PHE A 161 -56.95 -57.95 -7.59
CA PHE A 161 -58.07 -58.22 -8.51
C PHE A 161 -58.42 -57.07 -9.45
#